data_AF-A0A3D3W1A1-F1
#
_entry.id   AF-A0A3D3W1A1-F1
#
_cell.length_a   1.000
_cell.length_b   1.000
_cell.length_c   1.000
_cell.angle_alpha   90.00
_cell.angle_beta   90.00
_cell.angle_gamma   90.00
#
_symmetry.space_group_name_H-M   'P 1'
#
loop_
_entity.id
_entity.type
_entity.pdbx_description
1 polymer ?
#
loop_
_entity_poly.entity_id
_entity_poly.type
_entity_poly.pdbx_seq_one_letter_code
_entity_poly.pdbx_strand_id
1 'polypeptide(L)'
;MSRRVRPVRWPVEGRIVRWGYLLVLPLLTYGYPAGWPAWLLVLCLQLPVVVAWSVWVWRGPWQRFRMLWGVAVVLLISGSWELWTAGRIPRSVAESLQLPPGPGEPNLYFEYDFPAVGSVLFPGLAEVLLVQAVQLNYCSSGVPEFSKHPVCLKYPVRNPGAVREALESALRQQPKTNEDVYYSYIEVLRGTGAADSEVEAACAQWRRLFPLSDRPDPLAVTDGSFRR
;
A
#
# COMPACT_ATOMS: atom_id res chain seq x y z
N MET A 1 -60.66 -40.44 17.73
CA MET A 1 -59.39 -40.37 16.97
C MET A 1 -58.61 -39.13 17.40
N SER A 2 -57.60 -39.28 18.26
CA SER A 2 -56.78 -38.16 18.74
C SER A 2 -55.62 -37.90 17.78
N ARG A 3 -55.61 -36.73 17.13
CA ARG A 3 -54.47 -36.28 16.31
C ARG A 3 -53.33 -35.89 17.25
N ARG A 4 -52.30 -36.75 17.33
CA ARG A 4 -51.02 -36.38 17.96
C ARG A 4 -50.39 -35.25 17.15
N VAL A 5 -50.38 -34.05 17.72
CA VAL A 5 -49.56 -32.93 17.26
C VAL A 5 -48.09 -33.34 17.44
N ARG A 6 -47.37 -33.57 16.32
CA ARG A 6 -45.93 -33.84 16.39
C ARG A 6 -45.22 -32.54 16.81
N PRO A 7 -44.32 -32.57 17.80
CA PRO A 7 -43.56 -31.39 18.18
C PRO A 7 -42.74 -30.91 16.99
N VAL A 8 -42.80 -29.61 16.71
CA VAL A 8 -41.97 -28.93 15.73
C VAL A 8 -40.51 -29.16 16.13
N ARG A 9 -39.81 -30.04 15.40
CA ARG A 9 -38.38 -30.23 15.57
C ARG A 9 -37.71 -28.93 15.11
N TRP A 10 -37.31 -28.11 16.08
CA TRP A 10 -36.41 -26.99 15.80
C TRP A 10 -35.20 -27.52 15.04
N PRO A 11 -34.90 -26.96 13.85
CA PRO A 11 -33.82 -27.48 13.01
C PRO A 11 -32.51 -27.39 13.78
N VAL A 12 -31.70 -28.44 13.67
CA VAL A 12 -30.37 -28.59 14.30
C VAL A 12 -29.49 -27.34 14.07
N GLU A 13 -29.76 -26.63 12.97
CA GLU A 13 -29.18 -25.36 12.55
C GLU A 13 -29.28 -24.26 13.62
N GLY A 14 -30.44 -24.06 14.26
CA GLY A 14 -30.62 -23.00 15.27
C GLY A 14 -29.83 -23.23 16.56
N ARG A 15 -29.50 -24.50 16.87
CA ARG A 15 -28.64 -24.84 18.01
C ARG A 15 -27.18 -24.47 17.75
N ILE A 16 -26.65 -24.78 16.56
CA ILE A 16 -25.25 -24.52 16.22
C ILE A 16 -24.95 -23.02 16.25
N VAL A 17 -25.86 -22.20 15.70
CA VAL A 17 -25.71 -20.73 15.73
C VAL A 17 -25.73 -20.21 17.17
N ARG A 18 -26.67 -20.67 18.00
CA ARG A 18 -26.73 -20.29 19.42
C ARG A 18 -25.45 -20.66 20.18
N TRP A 19 -24.92 -21.87 19.98
CA TRP A 19 -23.67 -22.30 20.62
C TRP A 19 -22.46 -21.49 20.13
N GLY A 20 -22.40 -21.14 18.84
CA GLY A 20 -21.38 -20.26 18.30
C GLY A 20 -21.40 -18.87 18.94
N TYR A 21 -22.58 -18.24 19.06
CA TYR A 21 -22.71 -16.96 19.75
C TYR A 21 -22.39 -17.05 21.25
N LEU A 22 -22.76 -18.15 21.91
CA LEU A 22 -22.42 -18.39 23.33
C LEU A 22 -20.92 -18.58 23.55
N LEU A 23 -20.17 -19.12 22.58
CA LEU A 23 -18.71 -19.22 22.66
C LEU A 23 -18.00 -17.89 22.43
N VAL A 24 -18.62 -17.00 21.65
CA VAL A 24 -18.07 -15.66 21.36
C VAL A 24 -18.45 -14.63 22.41
N LEU A 25 -19.55 -14.83 23.13
CA LEU A 25 -19.99 -13.92 24.20
C LEU A 25 -18.89 -13.65 25.24
N PRO A 26 -18.21 -14.67 25.81
CA PRO A 26 -17.11 -14.47 26.77
C PRO A 26 -15.94 -13.68 26.18
N LEU A 27 -15.61 -13.93 24.90
CA LEU A 27 -14.54 -13.23 24.18
C LEU A 27 -14.89 -11.75 23.99
N LEU A 28 -16.15 -11.42 23.72
CA LEU A 28 -16.60 -10.03 23.58
C LEU A 28 -16.72 -9.33 24.94
N THR A 29 -17.28 -10.01 25.94
CA THR A 29 -17.50 -9.44 27.28
C THR A 29 -16.22 -9.29 28.09
N TYR A 30 -15.20 -10.11 27.82
CA TYR A 30 -13.90 -10.03 28.50
C TYR A 30 -12.84 -9.33 27.65
N GLY A 31 -12.83 -9.55 26.33
CA GLY A 31 -11.83 -8.97 25.43
C GLY A 31 -11.89 -7.45 25.39
N TYR A 32 -13.08 -6.86 25.28
CA TYR A 32 -13.22 -5.39 25.26
C TYR A 32 -12.70 -4.71 26.55
N PRO A 33 -13.12 -5.11 27.77
CA PRO A 33 -12.58 -4.54 29.01
C PRO A 33 -11.11 -4.93 29.27
N ALA A 34 -10.61 -6.02 28.68
CA ALA A 34 -9.19 -6.38 28.71
C ALA A 34 -8.33 -5.59 27.70
N GLY A 35 -8.92 -4.63 26.97
CA GLY A 35 -8.21 -3.75 26.04
C GLY A 35 -7.90 -4.39 24.68
N TRP A 36 -8.67 -5.41 24.27
CA TRP A 36 -8.50 -5.99 22.94
C TRP A 36 -8.86 -4.98 21.85
N PRO A 37 -8.09 -4.95 20.75
CA PRO A 37 -8.37 -4.05 19.65
C PRO A 37 -9.66 -4.43 18.93
N ALA A 38 -10.38 -3.43 18.44
CA ALA A 38 -11.73 -3.58 17.89
C ALA A 38 -11.81 -4.57 16.71
N TRP A 39 -10.77 -4.68 15.88
CA TRP A 39 -10.72 -5.65 14.78
C TRP A 39 -10.72 -7.11 15.25
N LEU A 40 -10.10 -7.42 16.40
CA LEU A 40 -10.13 -8.77 16.98
C LEU A 40 -11.54 -9.13 17.43
N LEU A 41 -12.26 -8.18 18.01
CA LEU A 41 -13.64 -8.37 18.43
C LEU A 41 -14.58 -8.58 17.22
N VAL A 42 -14.34 -7.84 16.13
CA VAL A 42 -15.07 -7.99 14.86
C VAL A 42 -14.83 -9.38 14.24
N LEU A 43 -13.57 -9.86 14.22
CA LEU A 43 -13.26 -11.22 13.76
C LEU A 43 -13.93 -12.29 14.61
N CYS A 44 -13.91 -12.14 15.94
CA CYS A 44 -14.60 -13.05 16.84
C CYS A 44 -16.11 -13.08 16.57
N LEU A 45 -16.74 -11.93 16.28
CA LEU A 45 -18.17 -11.84 15.98
C LEU A 45 -18.53 -12.43 14.60
N GLN A 46 -17.64 -12.36 13.62
CA GLN A 46 -17.87 -12.92 12.28
C GLN A 46 -17.78 -14.45 12.24
N LEU A 47 -16.98 -15.05 13.13
CA LEU A 47 -16.70 -16.49 13.14
C LEU A 47 -17.97 -17.36 13.28
N PRO A 48 -18.91 -17.08 14.22
CA PRO A 48 -20.18 -17.79 14.31
C PRO A 48 -21.07 -17.61 13.08
N VAL A 49 -21.05 -16.43 12.45
CA VAL A 49 -21.83 -16.13 11.25
C VAL A 49 -21.31 -16.97 10.08
N VAL A 50 -20.00 -16.99 9.86
CA VAL A 50 -19.37 -17.80 8.79
C VAL A 50 -19.60 -19.28 9.02
N VAL A 51 -19.50 -19.77 10.26
CA VAL A 51 -19.79 -21.17 10.61
C VAL A 51 -21.27 -21.50 10.40
N ALA A 52 -22.18 -20.63 10.83
CA ALA A 52 -23.62 -20.80 10.63
C ALA A 52 -24.00 -20.90 9.15
N TRP A 53 -23.50 -19.96 8.34
CA TRP A 53 -23.71 -19.94 6.90
C TRP A 53 -23.08 -21.15 6.22
N SER A 54 -21.87 -21.55 6.63
CA SER A 54 -21.22 -22.74 6.10
C SER A 54 -22.02 -24.00 6.43
N VAL A 55 -22.54 -24.15 7.66
CA VAL A 55 -23.40 -25.28 8.04
C VAL A 55 -24.70 -25.28 7.22
N TRP A 56 -25.30 -24.12 6.98
CA TRP A 56 -26.52 -24.00 6.18
C TRP A 56 -26.29 -24.30 4.70
N VAL A 57 -25.15 -23.89 4.14
CA VAL A 57 -24.73 -24.27 2.78
C VAL A 57 -24.44 -25.77 2.68
N TRP A 58 -23.82 -26.36 3.71
CA TRP A 58 -23.43 -27.77 3.68
C TRP A 58 -24.56 -28.74 4.04
N ARG A 59 -25.55 -28.35 4.84
CA ARG A 59 -26.65 -29.23 5.28
C ARG A 59 -28.04 -28.79 4.83
N GLY A 60 -28.22 -27.55 4.42
CA GLY A 60 -29.51 -26.97 4.04
C GLY A 60 -29.82 -27.06 2.53
N PRO A 61 -30.72 -26.21 2.01
CA PRO A 61 -31.16 -26.27 0.61
C PRO A 61 -30.12 -25.77 -0.40
N TRP A 62 -28.99 -25.23 0.06
CA TRP A 62 -27.97 -24.57 -0.75
C TRP A 62 -26.77 -25.47 -1.08
N GLN A 63 -26.89 -26.79 -0.87
CA GLN A 63 -25.81 -27.76 -1.08
C GLN A 63 -25.22 -27.74 -2.50
N ARG A 64 -26.06 -27.44 -3.50
CA ARG A 64 -25.60 -27.29 -4.90
C ARG A 64 -24.62 -26.14 -5.11
N PHE A 65 -24.52 -25.20 -4.17
CA PHE A 65 -23.66 -24.01 -4.26
C PHE A 65 -22.43 -24.08 -3.35
N ARG A 66 -22.11 -25.24 -2.75
CA ARG A 66 -20.95 -25.41 -1.83
C ARG A 66 -19.64 -24.91 -2.42
N MET A 67 -19.38 -25.22 -3.69
CA MET A 67 -18.16 -24.78 -4.38
C MET A 67 -18.11 -23.25 -4.51
N LEU A 68 -19.21 -22.62 -4.92
CA LEU A 68 -19.31 -21.17 -5.05
C LEU A 68 -19.16 -20.45 -3.71
N TRP A 69 -19.74 -21.01 -2.64
CA TRP A 69 -19.54 -20.50 -1.29
C TRP A 69 -18.07 -20.60 -0.86
N GLY A 70 -17.42 -21.74 -1.11
CA GLY A 70 -16.00 -21.91 -0.82
C GLY A 70 -15.13 -20.88 -1.56
N VAL A 71 -15.38 -20.69 -2.85
CA VAL A 71 -14.69 -19.67 -3.67
C VAL A 71 -14.97 -18.26 -3.13
N ALA A 72 -16.21 -17.93 -2.79
CA ALA A 72 -16.55 -16.62 -2.24
C ALA A 72 -15.83 -16.33 -0.91
N VAL A 73 -15.74 -17.30 -0.01
CA VAL A 73 -15.01 -17.15 1.26
C VAL A 73 -13.52 -16.94 1.02
N VAL A 74 -12.91 -17.72 0.12
CA VAL A 74 -11.48 -17.55 -0.23
C VAL A 74 -11.23 -16.17 -0.83
N LEU A 75 -12.04 -15.74 -1.79
CA LEU A 75 -11.91 -14.41 -2.41
C LEU A 75 -12.09 -13.27 -1.40
N LEU A 76 -13.03 -13.42 -0.46
CA LEU A 76 -13.26 -12.42 0.57
C LEU A 76 -12.07 -12.31 1.54
N ILE A 77 -11.48 -13.44 1.94
CA ILE A 77 -10.29 -13.47 2.79
C ILE A 77 -9.09 -12.87 2.04
N SER A 78 -8.83 -13.33 0.83
CA SER A 78 -7.70 -12.86 0.01
C SER A 78 -7.84 -11.38 -0.34
N GLY A 79 -9.01 -10.91 -0.75
CA GLY A 79 -9.24 -9.50 -1.06
C GLY A 79 -9.15 -8.60 0.16
N SER A 80 -9.67 -9.04 1.32
CA SER A 80 -9.50 -8.28 2.57
C SER A 80 -8.03 -8.22 3.01
N TRP A 81 -7.30 -9.32 2.86
CA TRP A 81 -5.86 -9.36 3.12
C TRP A 81 -5.10 -8.42 2.21
N GLU A 82 -5.35 -8.45 0.90
CA GLU A 82 -4.70 -7.59 -0.08
C GLU A 82 -4.97 -6.10 0.19
N LEU A 83 -6.23 -5.73 0.47
CA LEU A 83 -6.61 -4.37 0.81
C LEU A 83 -5.88 -3.87 2.07
N TRP A 84 -5.77 -4.73 3.08
CA TRP A 84 -5.03 -4.41 4.30
C TRP A 84 -3.53 -4.29 4.01
N THR A 85 -2.93 -5.28 3.32
CA THR A 85 -1.49 -5.27 3.02
C THR A 85 -1.11 -4.09 2.15
N ALA A 86 -1.92 -3.73 1.15
CA ALA A 86 -1.66 -2.59 0.29
C ALA A 86 -1.93 -1.23 0.98
N GLY A 87 -2.37 -1.21 2.24
CA GLY A 87 -2.70 0.03 2.95
C GLY A 87 -3.87 0.80 2.34
N ARG A 88 -4.73 0.13 1.57
CA ARG A 88 -5.87 0.73 0.85
C ARG A 88 -7.11 0.89 1.73
N ILE A 89 -7.05 0.47 2.99
CA ILE A 89 -8.12 0.68 3.95
C ILE A 89 -8.15 2.17 4.35
N PRO A 90 -9.29 2.87 4.22
CA PRO A 90 -9.41 4.27 4.62
C PRO A 90 -8.98 4.47 6.08
N ARG A 91 -8.23 5.55 6.36
CA ARG A 91 -7.69 5.83 7.72
C ARG A 91 -8.78 5.87 8.80
N SER A 92 -9.93 6.47 8.51
CA SER A 92 -11.08 6.51 9.44
C SER A 92 -11.59 5.11 9.83
N VAL A 93 -11.58 4.17 8.87
CA VAL A 93 -11.96 2.77 9.10
C VAL A 93 -10.85 2.03 9.86
N ALA A 94 -9.58 2.27 9.52
CA ALA A 94 -8.45 1.67 10.22
C ALA A 94 -8.36 2.11 11.69
N GLU A 95 -8.58 3.39 11.97
CA GLU A 95 -8.58 3.96 13.32
C GLU A 95 -9.75 3.45 14.15
N SER A 96 -10.97 3.45 13.60
CA SER A 96 -12.15 2.95 14.30
C SER A 96 -12.05 1.45 14.64
N LEU A 97 -11.43 0.66 13.76
CA LEU A 97 -11.19 -0.77 13.97
C LEU A 97 -9.88 -1.05 14.73
N GLN A 98 -9.08 -0.02 15.04
CA GLN A 98 -7.74 -0.16 15.64
C GLN A 98 -6.87 -1.17 14.89
N LEU A 99 -6.99 -1.19 13.55
CA LEU A 99 -6.25 -2.12 12.71
C LEU A 99 -4.74 -1.85 12.86
N PRO A 100 -3.91 -2.91 12.92
CA PRO A 100 -2.47 -2.72 12.79
C PRO A 100 -2.19 -2.04 11.44
N PRO A 101 -1.18 -1.15 11.36
CA PRO A 101 -0.79 -0.56 10.10
C PRO A 101 -0.44 -1.69 9.13
N GLY A 102 -1.11 -1.70 7.97
CA GLY A 102 -0.72 -2.60 6.89
C GLY A 102 0.68 -2.22 6.39
N PRO A 103 1.45 -3.18 5.83
CA PRO A 103 2.76 -2.90 5.23
C PRO A 103 2.73 -1.76 4.20
N GLY A 104 1.60 -1.55 3.53
CA GLY A 104 1.47 -0.58 2.45
C GLY A 104 1.80 -1.21 1.10
N GLU A 105 1.61 -0.45 0.02
CA GLU A 105 2.23 -0.85 -1.25
C GLU A 105 3.74 -0.85 -1.05
N PRO A 106 4.41 -1.98 -1.37
CA PRO A 106 5.83 -2.08 -1.10
C PRO A 106 6.54 -0.98 -1.85
N ASN A 107 7.19 -0.10 -1.12
CA ASN A 107 7.88 0.99 -1.77
C ASN A 107 9.10 0.38 -2.50
N LEU A 108 9.00 0.25 -3.82
CA LEU A 108 10.04 -0.34 -4.69
C LEU A 108 11.41 0.29 -4.47
N TYR A 109 11.45 1.54 -3.98
CA TYR A 109 12.68 2.27 -3.68
C TYR A 109 13.28 1.93 -2.31
N PHE A 110 12.55 1.30 -1.39
CA PHE A 110 12.98 1.11 0.01
C PHE A 110 12.85 -0.31 0.53
N GLU A 111 11.80 -1.04 0.16
CA GLU A 111 11.50 -2.37 0.71
C GLU A 111 12.23 -3.50 -0.01
N TYR A 112 12.54 -3.30 -1.29
CA TYR A 112 13.45 -4.16 -2.02
C TYR A 112 14.81 -3.45 -2.09
N ASP A 113 15.88 -4.05 -1.57
CA ASP A 113 17.25 -3.50 -1.67
C ASP A 113 17.79 -3.58 -3.13
N PHE A 114 16.90 -3.69 -4.12
CA PHE A 114 17.18 -3.63 -5.54
C PHE A 114 18.06 -2.42 -5.92
N PRO A 115 17.88 -1.23 -5.33
CA PRO A 115 18.77 -0.09 -5.59
C PRO A 115 20.21 -0.33 -5.12
N ALA A 116 20.40 -0.97 -3.96
CA ALA A 116 21.75 -1.23 -3.47
C ALA A 116 22.42 -2.40 -4.19
N VAL A 117 21.66 -3.43 -4.55
CA VAL A 117 22.17 -4.51 -5.41
C VAL A 117 22.49 -3.94 -6.80
N GLY A 118 21.62 -3.10 -7.35
CA GLY A 118 21.80 -2.41 -8.62
C GLY A 118 23.00 -1.48 -8.62
N SER A 119 23.25 -0.73 -7.54
CA SER A 119 24.42 0.16 -7.43
C SER A 119 25.73 -0.60 -7.24
N VAL A 120 25.70 -1.78 -6.63
CA VAL A 120 26.87 -2.67 -6.56
C VAL A 120 27.18 -3.28 -7.91
N LEU A 121 26.16 -3.79 -8.61
CA LEU A 121 26.34 -4.50 -9.88
C LEU A 121 26.55 -3.56 -11.07
N PHE A 122 25.87 -2.41 -11.08
CA PHE A 122 25.81 -1.46 -12.19
C PHE A 122 25.83 0.00 -11.69
N PRO A 123 26.90 0.47 -11.01
CA PRO A 123 26.95 1.79 -10.38
C PRO A 123 26.75 2.98 -11.33
N GLY A 124 27.00 2.78 -12.63
CA GLY A 124 26.87 3.82 -13.66
C GLY A 124 25.57 3.78 -14.45
N LEU A 125 24.68 2.81 -14.20
CA LEU A 125 23.46 2.67 -14.99
C LEU A 125 22.46 3.80 -14.67
N ALA A 126 21.87 4.41 -15.71
CA ALA A 126 21.01 5.58 -15.55
C ALA A 126 19.79 5.31 -14.64
N GLU A 127 19.18 4.13 -14.77
CA GLU A 127 18.07 3.68 -13.92
C GLU A 127 18.49 3.55 -12.45
N VAL A 128 19.69 3.03 -12.19
CA VAL A 128 20.22 2.88 -10.83
C VAL A 128 20.50 4.25 -10.22
N LEU A 129 21.09 5.17 -11.00
CA LEU A 129 21.35 6.54 -10.57
C LEU A 129 20.06 7.34 -10.32
N LEU A 130 19.01 7.12 -11.13
CA LEU A 130 17.68 7.69 -10.89
C LEU A 130 17.09 7.23 -9.57
N VAL A 131 17.09 5.91 -9.34
CA VAL A 131 16.58 5.31 -8.11
C VAL A 131 17.39 5.80 -6.90
N GLN A 132 18.72 5.92 -7.03
CA GLN A 132 19.57 6.52 -6.00
C GLN A 132 19.21 7.99 -5.74
N ALA A 133 18.96 8.79 -6.78
CA ALA A 133 18.52 10.18 -6.64
C ALA A 133 17.18 10.27 -5.90
N VAL A 134 16.23 9.38 -6.19
CA VAL A 134 14.95 9.28 -5.47
C VAL A 134 15.19 8.95 -3.99
N GLN A 135 16.01 7.93 -3.68
CA GLN A 135 16.34 7.58 -2.30
C GLN A 135 17.00 8.75 -1.54
N LEU A 136 17.97 9.42 -2.18
CA LEU A 136 18.63 10.60 -1.63
C LEU A 136 17.61 11.70 -1.30
N ASN A 137 16.69 12.00 -2.23
CA ASN A 137 15.66 13.01 -2.04
C ASN A 137 14.75 12.70 -0.84
N TYR A 138 14.28 11.45 -0.72
CA TYR A 138 13.49 11.00 0.43
C TYR A 138 14.27 11.09 1.75
N CYS A 139 15.54 10.65 1.76
CA CYS A 139 16.39 10.72 2.95
C CYS A 139 16.72 12.17 3.35
N SER A 140 16.75 13.11 2.41
CA SER A 140 16.95 14.55 2.66
C SER A 140 15.66 15.34 2.91
N SER A 141 14.47 14.77 2.68
CA SER A 141 13.17 15.46 2.74
C SER A 141 12.82 16.10 4.10
N GLY A 142 13.52 15.74 5.18
CA GLY A 142 13.23 16.22 6.53
C GLY A 142 12.05 15.53 7.22
N VAL A 143 11.36 14.61 6.53
CA VAL A 143 10.28 13.80 7.11
C VAL A 143 10.87 12.74 8.06
N PRO A 144 10.51 12.75 9.37
CA PRO A 144 11.10 11.85 10.36
C PRO A 144 10.97 10.36 10.01
N GLU A 145 9.84 9.95 9.45
CA GLU A 145 9.55 8.58 9.05
C GLU A 145 10.54 8.06 8.00
N PHE A 146 10.88 8.87 7.00
CA PHE A 146 11.85 8.51 5.97
C PHE A 146 13.27 8.53 6.50
N SER A 147 13.62 9.50 7.35
CA SER A 147 14.97 9.63 7.89
C SER A 147 15.43 8.45 8.77
N LYS A 148 14.48 7.70 9.35
CA LYS A 148 14.74 6.51 10.17
C LYS A 148 14.86 5.23 9.33
N HIS A 149 14.61 5.31 8.02
CA HIS A 149 14.66 4.15 7.15
C HIS A 149 16.09 3.60 7.04
N PRO A 150 16.32 2.27 7.06
CA PRO A 150 17.67 1.68 7.00
C PRO A 150 18.49 2.12 5.79
N VAL A 151 17.85 2.40 4.65
CA VAL A 151 18.50 2.96 3.45
C VAL A 151 19.14 4.31 3.73
N CYS A 152 18.50 5.17 4.53
CA CYS A 152 19.04 6.50 4.85
C CYS A 152 20.27 6.45 5.74
N LEU A 153 20.47 5.36 6.48
CA LEU A 153 21.72 5.11 7.23
C LEU A 153 22.92 4.92 6.31
N LYS A 154 22.70 4.52 5.04
CA LYS A 154 23.76 4.39 4.01
C LYS A 154 24.23 5.76 3.47
N TYR A 155 23.48 6.85 3.72
CA TYR A 155 23.79 8.19 3.22
C TYR A 155 24.18 9.12 4.39
N PRO A 156 25.48 9.25 4.70
CA PRO A 156 25.94 9.89 5.93
C PRO A 156 25.75 11.42 5.97
N VAL A 157 25.37 12.07 4.86
CA VAL A 157 25.18 13.53 4.79
C VAL A 157 23.94 13.86 3.98
N ARG A 158 23.01 14.64 4.56
CA ARG A 158 21.92 15.29 3.82
C ARG A 158 22.49 16.40 2.96
N ASN A 159 23.13 16.05 1.85
CA ASN A 159 23.60 17.01 0.87
C ASN A 159 22.49 17.22 -0.18
N PRO A 160 21.81 18.38 -0.20
CA PRO A 160 20.80 18.67 -1.23
C PRO A 160 21.40 18.66 -2.64
N GLY A 161 22.70 18.91 -2.79
CA GLY A 161 23.41 18.80 -4.06
C GLY A 161 23.60 17.36 -4.56
N ALA A 162 23.54 16.35 -3.68
CA ALA A 162 23.80 14.95 -4.07
C ALA A 162 22.71 14.39 -4.98
N VAL A 163 21.46 14.84 -4.83
CA VAL A 163 20.35 14.46 -5.74
C VAL A 163 20.64 14.97 -7.15
N ARG A 164 21.06 16.24 -7.25
CA ARG A 164 21.43 16.88 -8.51
C ARG A 164 22.62 16.18 -9.16
N GLU A 165 23.68 15.90 -8.40
CA GLU A 165 24.88 15.19 -8.88
C GLU A 165 24.57 13.79 -9.43
N ALA A 166 23.70 13.04 -8.75
CA ALA A 166 23.28 11.71 -9.21
C ALA A 166 22.51 11.79 -10.55
N LEU A 167 21.59 12.74 -10.68
CA LEU A 167 20.83 12.95 -11.92
C LEU A 167 21.72 13.48 -13.06
N GLU A 168 22.65 14.40 -12.79
CA GLU A 168 23.62 14.84 -13.80
C GLU A 168 24.53 13.69 -14.26
N SER A 169 24.90 12.80 -13.35
CA SER A 169 25.65 11.58 -13.69
C SER A 169 24.83 10.64 -14.57
N ALA A 170 23.53 10.48 -14.27
CA ALA A 170 22.62 9.70 -15.10
C ALA A 170 22.45 10.31 -16.51
N LEU A 171 22.34 11.64 -16.61
CA LEU A 171 22.18 12.36 -17.89
C LEU A 171 23.41 12.29 -18.80
N ARG A 172 24.60 12.04 -18.25
CA ARG A 172 25.84 11.83 -19.02
C ARG A 172 25.88 10.45 -19.70
N GLN A 173 25.07 9.50 -19.25
CA GLN A 173 25.05 8.16 -19.80
C GLN A 173 24.42 8.09 -21.19
N GLN A 174 24.83 7.07 -21.93
CA GLN A 174 24.27 6.70 -23.23
C GLN A 174 23.83 5.23 -23.19
N PRO A 175 22.72 4.86 -23.85
CA PRO A 175 21.84 5.74 -24.62
C PRO A 175 20.88 6.56 -23.72
N LYS A 176 20.44 7.73 -24.22
CA LYS A 176 19.51 8.62 -23.53
C LYS A 176 18.06 8.15 -23.70
N THR A 177 17.70 7.02 -23.08
CA THR A 177 16.40 6.36 -23.27
C THR A 177 15.39 6.62 -22.16
N ASN A 178 15.85 7.01 -20.98
CA ASN A 178 15.00 7.12 -19.81
C ASN A 178 14.50 8.55 -19.63
N GLU A 179 13.22 8.77 -19.95
CA GLU A 179 12.55 10.06 -19.81
C GLU A 179 12.53 10.55 -18.36
N ASP A 180 12.35 9.63 -17.41
CA ASP A 180 12.17 9.95 -15.99
C ASP A 180 13.40 10.67 -15.43
N VAL A 181 14.60 10.33 -15.90
CA VAL A 181 15.85 11.01 -15.52
C VAL A 181 15.81 12.50 -15.88
N TYR A 182 15.35 12.82 -17.10
CA TYR A 182 15.26 14.21 -17.57
C TYR A 182 14.19 14.97 -16.81
N TYR A 183 13.01 14.36 -16.66
CA TYR A 183 11.90 14.99 -15.99
C TYR A 183 12.21 15.27 -14.52
N SER A 184 12.74 14.28 -13.79
CA SER A 184 13.16 14.46 -12.39
C SER A 184 14.30 15.47 -12.23
N TYR A 185 15.22 15.57 -13.20
CA TYR A 185 16.26 16.60 -13.16
C TYR A 185 15.66 18.02 -13.23
N ILE A 186 14.68 18.24 -14.11
CA ILE A 186 13.99 19.52 -14.21
C ILE A 186 13.27 19.87 -12.90
N GLU A 187 12.59 18.90 -12.28
CA GLU A 187 11.94 19.09 -10.98
C GLU A 187 12.94 19.47 -9.88
N VAL A 188 14.12 18.84 -9.84
CA VAL A 188 15.18 19.16 -8.89
C VAL A 188 15.76 20.55 -9.15
N LEU A 189 16.00 20.95 -10.39
CA LEU A 189 16.45 22.30 -10.73
C LEU A 189 15.45 23.36 -10.21
N ARG A 190 14.15 23.13 -10.41
CA ARG A 190 13.09 24.02 -9.90
C ARG A 190 13.06 24.04 -8.37
N GLY A 191 13.11 22.88 -7.72
CA GLY A 191 13.06 22.75 -6.26
C GLY A 191 14.27 23.33 -5.54
N THR A 192 15.43 23.37 -6.21
CA THR A 192 16.69 23.92 -5.66
C THR A 192 16.91 25.40 -5.98
N GLY A 193 15.99 26.04 -6.72
CA GLY A 193 16.12 27.45 -7.10
C GLY A 193 17.24 27.71 -8.11
N ALA A 194 17.45 26.77 -9.05
CA ALA A 194 18.34 26.97 -10.19
C ALA A 194 17.90 28.19 -11.03
N ALA A 195 18.82 28.71 -11.85
CA ALA A 195 18.50 29.83 -12.74
C ALA A 195 17.40 29.43 -13.75
N ASP A 196 16.45 30.33 -14.02
CA ASP A 196 15.34 30.05 -14.95
C ASP A 196 15.84 29.61 -16.33
N SER A 197 16.95 30.20 -16.81
CA SER A 197 17.60 29.82 -18.07
C SER A 197 18.11 28.37 -18.07
N GLU A 198 18.55 27.85 -16.92
CA GLU A 198 18.96 26.46 -16.77
C GLU A 198 17.77 25.51 -16.83
N VAL A 199 16.67 25.88 -16.17
CA VAL A 199 15.41 25.11 -16.20
C VAL A 199 14.81 25.08 -17.61
N GLU A 200 14.78 26.22 -18.29
CA GLU A 200 14.31 26.33 -19.67
C GLU A 200 15.15 25.49 -20.64
N ALA A 201 16.48 25.54 -20.50
CA ALA A 201 17.39 24.73 -21.32
C ALA A 201 17.17 23.22 -21.10
N ALA A 202 17.01 22.80 -19.85
CA ALA A 202 16.71 21.41 -19.51
C ALA A 202 15.36 20.95 -20.08
N CYS A 203 14.33 21.80 -19.97
CA CYS A 203 13.00 21.53 -20.54
C CYS A 203 13.02 21.43 -22.06
N ALA A 204 13.72 22.34 -22.75
CA ALA A 204 13.89 22.30 -24.20
C ALA A 204 14.58 21.01 -24.65
N GLN A 205 15.61 20.59 -23.92
CA GLN A 205 16.33 19.35 -24.21
C GLN A 205 15.46 18.11 -23.99
N TRP A 206 14.67 18.07 -22.92
CA TRP A 206 13.72 16.98 -22.65
C TRP A 206 12.67 16.87 -23.77
N ARG A 207 11.99 17.96 -24.13
CA ARG A 207 11.01 17.98 -25.24
C ARG A 207 11.58 17.52 -26.57
N ARG A 208 12.83 17.86 -26.85
CA ARG A 208 13.53 17.42 -28.06
C ARG A 208 13.74 15.90 -28.07
N LEU A 209 14.08 15.32 -26.92
CA LEU A 209 14.35 13.87 -26.80
C LEU A 209 13.07 13.05 -26.68
N PHE A 210 12.01 13.62 -26.09
CA PHE A 210 10.74 12.94 -25.82
C PHE A 210 9.55 13.75 -26.36
N PRO A 211 9.44 13.92 -27.69
CA PRO A 211 8.42 14.77 -28.30
C PRO A 211 6.98 14.23 -28.17
N LEU A 212 6.83 12.95 -27.82
CA LEU A 212 5.55 12.27 -27.63
C LEU A 212 5.22 12.03 -26.15
N SER A 213 5.89 12.73 -25.23
CA SER A 213 5.61 12.58 -23.81
C SER A 213 4.21 13.06 -23.46
N ASP A 214 3.49 12.27 -22.65
CA ASP A 214 2.21 12.63 -22.04
C ASP A 214 2.36 13.36 -20.71
N ARG A 215 3.60 13.59 -20.24
CA ARG A 215 3.84 14.27 -18.97
C ARG A 215 3.46 15.76 -19.04
N PRO A 216 2.95 16.34 -17.93
CA PRO A 216 2.62 17.76 -17.91
C PRO A 216 3.88 18.61 -18.14
N ASP A 217 3.69 19.78 -18.73
CA ASP A 217 4.81 20.71 -18.95
C ASP A 217 5.41 21.15 -17.61
N PRO A 218 6.71 20.88 -17.35
CA PRO A 218 7.37 21.33 -16.13
C PRO A 218 7.38 22.85 -15.96
N LEU A 219 7.22 23.62 -17.03
CA LEU A 219 7.14 25.08 -17.01
C LEU A 219 5.70 25.61 -16.90
N ALA A 220 4.69 24.76 -17.06
CA ALA A 220 3.32 25.19 -16.84
C ALA A 220 3.16 25.60 -15.38
N VAL A 221 2.77 26.85 -15.16
CA VAL A 221 2.51 27.39 -13.83
C VAL A 221 1.38 26.58 -13.20
N THR A 222 1.72 25.76 -12.20
CA THR A 222 0.74 25.28 -11.24
C THR A 222 0.37 26.45 -10.34
N ASP A 223 -0.66 27.19 -10.73
CA ASP A 223 -1.43 28.06 -9.82
C ASP A 223 -2.01 27.17 -8.71
N GLY A 224 -1.24 26.92 -7.66
CA GLY A 224 -1.65 26.00 -6.61
C GLY A 224 -0.51 25.49 -5.74
N SER A 225 -0.10 26.30 -4.76
CA SER A 225 0.42 25.87 -3.47
C SER A 225 1.57 24.83 -3.44
N PHE A 226 2.81 25.32 -3.51
CA PHE A 226 3.90 24.77 -2.69
C PHE A 226 4.72 25.94 -2.11
N ARG A 227 4.07 26.72 -1.23
CA ARG A 227 4.79 27.36 -0.11
C ARG A 227 4.72 26.39 1.06
N ARG A 228 5.85 25.77 1.38
CA ARG A 228 6.21 25.39 2.74
C ARG A 228 7.61 25.88 3.00
#